data_AF-A0A5C8U3B4-F1
#
_entry.id   AF-A0A5C8U3B4-F1
#
_cell.length_a   1.000
_cell.length_b   1.000
_cell.length_c   1.000
_cell.angle_alpha   90.00
_cell.angle_beta   90.00
_cell.angle_gamma   90.00
#
_symmetry.space_group_name_H-M   'P 1'
#
loop_
_entity.id
_entity.type
_entity.pdbx_description
1 polymer ?
#
loop_
_entity_poly.entity_id
_entity_poly.type
_entity_poly.pdbx_seq_one_letter_code
_entity_poly.pdbx_strand_id
1 'polypeptide(L)'
;MTSDDDTTLPEPVRDHLGQQLRSIYTVGEPKPEFLGDEAGVPLEFAPQIERLETRLKTHEEGTEAVEQALDKILDAFGVVGETSKVPGQAG
;
A
#
# COMPACT_ATOMS: atom_id res chain seq x y z
N MET A 1 -20.56 33.26 7.90
CA MET A 1 -19.22 32.63 7.74
C MET A 1 -18.53 32.74 9.09
N THR A 2 -18.62 31.69 9.91
CA THR A 2 -17.85 31.55 11.15
C THR A 2 -16.62 30.72 10.81
N SER A 3 -15.45 31.34 10.85
CA SER A 3 -14.18 30.71 10.49
C SER A 3 -13.84 29.60 11.48
N ASP A 4 -13.52 28.40 10.99
CA ASP A 4 -13.16 27.21 11.78
C ASP A 4 -11.91 27.37 12.67
N ASP A 5 -11.16 28.47 12.55
CA ASP A 5 -9.92 28.74 13.31
C ASP A 5 -10.12 28.93 14.82
N ASP A 6 -11.32 29.29 15.30
CA ASP A 6 -11.59 29.47 16.74
C ASP A 6 -11.70 28.14 17.52
N THR A 7 -11.64 26.99 16.83
CA THR A 7 -11.81 25.66 17.45
C THR A 7 -10.52 24.86 17.58
N THR A 8 -9.40 25.35 17.04
CA THR A 8 -8.12 24.63 17.12
C THR A 8 -7.30 25.12 18.31
N LEU A 9 -7.03 24.20 19.23
CA LEU A 9 -6.15 24.46 20.37
C LEU A 9 -4.80 25.02 19.90
N PRO A 10 -4.15 25.89 20.70
CA PRO A 10 -2.81 26.40 20.41
C PRO A 10 -1.81 25.27 20.19
N GLU A 11 -0.87 25.46 19.25
CA GLU A 11 0.10 24.43 18.85
C GLU A 11 0.85 23.77 20.03
N PRO A 12 1.37 24.51 21.03
CA PRO A 12 2.04 23.88 22.17
C PRO A 12 1.11 22.99 23.00
N VAL A 13 -0.17 23.37 23.09
CA VAL A 13 -1.20 22.61 23.82
C VAL A 13 -1.56 21.34 23.05
N ARG A 14 -1.71 21.44 21.73
CA ARG A 14 -1.95 20.25 20.88
C ARG A 14 -0.80 19.27 20.93
N ASP A 15 0.44 19.77 20.85
CA ASP A 15 1.62 18.90 20.86
C ASP A 15 1.78 18.20 22.21
N HIS A 16 1.55 18.94 23.30
CA HIS A 16 1.56 18.39 24.64
C HIS A 16 0.47 17.32 24.84
N LEU A 17 -0.76 17.62 24.43
CA LEU A 17 -1.88 16.66 24.49
C LEU A 17 -1.62 15.46 23.58
N GLY A 18 -1.09 15.66 22.38
CA GLY A 18 -0.73 14.59 21.45
C GLY A 18 0.39 13.71 21.99
N GLN A 19 1.32 14.25 22.77
CA GLN A 19 2.35 13.49 23.46
C GLN A 19 1.76 12.68 24.62
N GLN A 20 0.85 13.27 25.42
CA GLN A 20 0.15 12.55 26.48
C GLN A 20 -0.74 11.43 25.93
N LEU A 21 -1.52 11.69 24.87
CA LEU A 21 -2.39 10.70 24.25
C LEU A 21 -1.59 9.54 23.67
N ARG A 22 -0.48 9.80 22.95
CA ARG A 22 0.41 8.74 22.50
C ARG A 22 1.03 7.97 23.67
N SER A 23 1.43 8.66 24.74
CA SER A 23 1.93 7.98 25.95
C SER A 23 0.87 7.10 26.64
N ILE A 24 -0.41 7.43 26.54
CA ILE A 24 -1.50 6.67 27.18
C ILE A 24 -1.93 5.51 26.27
N TYR A 25 -2.16 5.79 24.99
CA TYR A 25 -2.71 4.83 24.02
C TYR A 25 -1.65 3.90 23.41
N THR A 26 -0.36 4.24 23.47
CA THR A 26 0.72 3.38 22.92
C THR A 26 1.39 2.49 23.96
N VAL A 27 1.12 2.67 25.27
CA VAL A 27 1.87 2.00 26.35
C VAL A 27 1.11 0.82 26.98
N GLY A 28 -0.22 0.72 26.77
CA GLY A 28 -1.04 -0.29 27.47
C GLY A 28 -1.78 -1.30 26.59
N GLU A 29 -2.01 -1.01 25.32
CA GLU A 29 -2.79 -1.90 24.46
C GLU A 29 -1.88 -2.78 23.60
N PRO A 30 -2.13 -4.10 23.53
CA PRO A 30 -1.43 -4.96 22.58
C PRO A 30 -1.63 -4.42 21.17
N LYS A 31 -0.65 -4.68 20.28
CA LYS A 31 -0.75 -4.39 18.86
C LYS A 31 -2.17 -4.73 18.36
N PRO A 32 -2.89 -3.80 17.69
CA PRO A 32 -4.27 -4.06 17.31
C PRO A 32 -4.35 -5.33 16.48
N GLU A 33 -5.31 -6.21 16.78
CA GLU A 33 -5.43 -7.53 16.15
C GLU A 33 -5.57 -7.41 14.62
N PHE A 34 -6.23 -6.36 14.12
CA PHE A 34 -6.33 -6.07 12.68
C PHE A 34 -5.01 -5.67 12.00
N LEU A 35 -3.97 -5.34 12.77
CA LEU A 35 -2.70 -4.90 12.22
C LEU A 35 -1.84 -6.13 11.85
N GLY A 36 -2.12 -6.74 10.71
CA GLY A 36 -1.34 -7.87 10.20
C GLY A 36 -1.83 -9.26 10.62
N ASP A 37 -3.02 -9.36 11.21
CA ASP A 37 -3.80 -10.60 11.26
C ASP A 37 -5.10 -10.39 10.48
N GLU A 38 -5.35 -11.20 9.45
CA GLU A 38 -6.54 -11.07 8.58
C GLU A 38 -7.84 -11.22 9.37
N ALA A 39 -7.82 -11.99 10.46
CA ALA A 39 -8.97 -12.22 11.32
C ALA A 39 -9.36 -11.01 12.19
N GLY A 40 -8.44 -10.08 12.41
CA GLY A 40 -8.68 -8.92 13.28
C GLY A 40 -9.38 -7.75 12.58
N VAL A 41 -9.43 -7.76 11.25
CA VAL A 41 -9.90 -6.64 10.44
C VAL A 41 -11.42 -6.42 10.62
N PRO A 42 -11.86 -5.21 11.02
CA PRO A 42 -13.28 -4.95 11.21
C PRO A 42 -14.10 -5.08 9.90
N LEU A 43 -15.30 -5.64 10.02
CA LEU A 43 -16.19 -5.93 8.87
C LEU A 43 -16.61 -4.67 8.10
N GLU A 44 -16.67 -3.52 8.77
CA GLU A 44 -16.96 -2.23 8.15
C GLU A 44 -15.91 -1.82 7.09
N PHE A 45 -14.70 -2.38 7.14
CA PHE A 45 -13.65 -2.14 6.16
C PHE A 45 -13.66 -3.13 5.00
N ALA A 46 -14.48 -4.19 5.05
CA ALA A 46 -14.53 -5.22 4.00
C ALA A 46 -14.77 -4.63 2.59
N PRO A 47 -15.70 -3.67 2.37
CA PRO A 47 -15.90 -3.08 1.05
C PRO A 47 -14.68 -2.31 0.52
N GLN A 48 -13.93 -1.66 1.41
CA GLN A 48 -12.75 -0.89 1.04
C GLN A 48 -11.58 -1.83 0.72
N ILE A 49 -11.47 -2.94 1.45
CA ILE A 49 -10.44 -3.97 1.22
C ILE A 49 -10.69 -4.67 -0.11
N GLU A 50 -11.92 -5.09 -0.40
CA GLU A 50 -12.28 -5.72 -1.68
C GLU A 50 -11.92 -4.81 -2.88
N ARG A 51 -12.17 -3.50 -2.75
CA ARG A 51 -11.78 -2.52 -3.78
C ARG A 51 -10.27 -2.42 -3.95
N LEU A 52 -9.50 -2.49 -2.86
CA LEU A 52 -8.04 -2.44 -2.90
C LEU A 52 -7.47 -3.71 -3.53
N GLU A 53 -7.97 -4.88 -3.15
CA GLU A 53 -7.58 -6.17 -3.74
C GLU A 53 -7.89 -6.21 -5.24
N THR A 54 -9.07 -5.76 -5.64
CA THR A 54 -9.46 -5.67 -7.05
C THR A 54 -8.50 -4.77 -7.83
N ARG A 55 -8.14 -3.62 -7.27
CA ARG A 55 -7.19 -2.68 -7.91
C ARG A 55 -5.79 -3.26 -7.99
N LEU A 56 -5.33 -3.95 -6.95
CA LEU A 56 -4.02 -4.60 -6.92
C LEU A 56 -3.95 -5.67 -8.00
N LYS A 57 -4.92 -6.58 -8.04
CA LYS A 57 -5.02 -7.64 -9.04
C LYS A 57 -5.08 -7.08 -10.46
N THR A 58 -5.90 -6.06 -10.69
CA THR A 58 -5.97 -5.40 -12.01
C THR A 58 -4.64 -4.77 -12.40
N HIS A 59 -3.90 -4.22 -11.44
CA HIS A 59 -2.59 -3.61 -11.70
C HIS A 59 -1.53 -4.66 -12.04
N GLU A 60 -1.52 -5.80 -11.33
CA GLU A 60 -0.64 -6.94 -11.60
C GLU A 60 -0.95 -7.54 -12.99
N GLU A 61 -2.20 -7.91 -13.25
CA GLU A 61 -2.65 -8.46 -14.54
C GLU A 61 -2.42 -7.45 -15.69
N GLY A 62 -2.65 -6.17 -15.42
CA GLY A 62 -2.39 -5.10 -16.39
C GLY A 62 -0.91 -4.94 -16.71
N THR A 63 -0.04 -5.10 -15.72
CA THR A 63 1.43 -5.03 -15.92
C THR A 63 1.90 -6.20 -16.77
N GLU A 64 1.45 -7.42 -16.45
CA GLU A 64 1.78 -8.63 -17.22
C GLU A 64 1.26 -8.55 -18.67
N ALA A 65 0.03 -8.03 -18.86
CA ALA A 65 -0.54 -7.88 -20.19
C ALA A 65 0.25 -6.88 -21.06
N VAL A 66 0.76 -5.80 -20.45
CA VAL A 66 1.59 -4.81 -21.14
C VAL A 66 2.96 -5.42 -21.49
N GLU A 67 3.60 -6.14 -20.57
CA GLU A 67 4.86 -6.84 -20.83
C GLU A 67 4.73 -7.80 -22.02
N GLN A 68 3.69 -8.65 -22.02
CA GLN A 68 3.42 -9.55 -23.13
C GLN A 68 3.12 -8.83 -24.45
N ALA A 69 2.47 -7.65 -24.40
CA ALA A 69 2.22 -6.85 -25.59
C ALA A 69 3.53 -6.25 -26.14
N LEU A 70 4.42 -5.79 -25.27
CA LEU A 70 5.73 -5.27 -25.65
C LEU A 70 6.62 -6.36 -26.24
N ASP A 71 6.64 -7.57 -25.68
CA ASP A 71 7.38 -8.71 -26.22
C ASP A 71 6.92 -9.06 -27.65
N LYS A 72 5.60 -9.13 -27.86
CA LYS A 72 5.02 -9.36 -29.20
C LYS A 72 5.41 -8.27 -30.20
N ILE A 73 5.50 -7.03 -29.74
CA ILE A 73 5.93 -5.89 -30.56
C ILE A 73 7.42 -6.03 -30.90
N LEU A 74 8.28 -6.33 -29.92
CA LEU A 74 9.72 -6.53 -30.13
C LEU A 74 10.00 -7.68 -31.10
N ASP A 75 9.29 -8.81 -30.94
CA ASP A 75 9.33 -9.95 -31.85
C ASP A 75 8.92 -9.57 -33.28
N ALA A 76 7.86 -8.77 -33.43
CA ALA A 76 7.39 -8.31 -34.75
C ALA A 76 8.38 -7.36 -35.43
N PHE A 77 9.17 -6.61 -34.66
CA PHE A 77 10.22 -5.73 -35.17
C PHE A 77 11.59 -6.43 -35.30
N GLY A 78 11.69 -7.72 -34.96
CA GLY A 78 12.95 -8.48 -35.03
C GLY A 78 14.04 -7.95 -34.08
N VAL A 79 13.64 -7.22 -33.03
CA VAL A 79 14.55 -6.69 -32.02
C VAL A 79 14.70 -7.75 -30.95
N VAL A 80 15.84 -8.44 -30.93
CA VAL A 80 16.18 -9.36 -29.84
C VAL A 80 16.48 -8.50 -28.60
N GLY A 81 15.55 -8.46 -27.64
CA GLY A 81 15.81 -7.89 -26.33
C GLY A 81 16.94 -8.68 -25.67
N GLU A 82 18.03 -8.02 -25.28
CA GLU A 82 19.08 -8.62 -24.44
C GLU A 82 18.54 -8.91 -23.04
N THR A 83 17.77 -9.99 -22.89
CA THR A 83 17.56 -10.68 -21.62
C THR A 83 18.05 -12.11 -21.73
N SER A 84 19.27 -12.28 -22.26
CA SER A 84 20.04 -13.51 -22.05
C SER A 84 20.38 -13.63 -20.57
N LYS A 85 19.49 -14.27 -19.81
CA LYS A 85 19.84 -14.93 -18.56
C LYS A 85 20.87 -16.01 -18.92
N VAL A 86 22.16 -15.72 -18.70
CA VAL A 86 23.24 -16.70 -18.83
C VAL A 86 22.94 -17.87 -17.89
N PRO A 87 22.64 -19.08 -18.38
CA PRO A 87 22.48 -20.23 -17.51
C PRO A 87 23.87 -20.85 -17.27
N GLY A 88 24.25 -20.90 -16.00
CA GLY A 88 25.10 -21.95 -15.43
C GLY A 88 26.40 -22.28 -16.18
N GLN A 89 27.48 -21.60 -15.82
CA GLN A 89 28.83 -22.15 -15.93
C GLN A 89 28.99 -23.25 -14.85
N ALA A 90 28.89 -24.53 -15.25
CA ALA A 90 29.43 -25.67 -14.51
C ALA A 90 29.56 -26.88 -15.45
N GLY A 91 30.80 -27.34 -15.66
CA GLY A 91 31.14 -28.54 -16.42
C GLY A 91 32.45 -28.39 -17.17
#